data_AF-A0A7Y3XG00-F1
#
_entry.id   AF-A0A7Y3XG00-F1
#
_cell.length_a   1.000
_cell.length_b   1.000
_cell.length_c   1.000
_cell.angle_alpha   90.00
_cell.angle_beta   90.00
_cell.angle_gamma   90.00
#
_symmetry.space_group_name_H-M   'P 1'
#
loop_
_entity.id
_entity.type
_entity.pdbx_description
1 polymer ?
#
loop_
_entity_poly.entity_id
_entity_poly.type
_entity_poly.pdbx_seq_one_letter_code
_entity_poly.pdbx_strand_id
1 'polypeptide(L)' 'MMTEGQLQDLLRDLLEELMFSRDDADDPLAHLAERTAGIKQIRTYDDACLLTMDKGLVVECDDGAEYQLSIVKSR' A
#
# COMPACT_ATOMS: atom_id res chain seq x y z
N MET A 1 9.97 1.82 19.64
CA MET A 1 10.47 2.42 18.39
C MET A 1 9.87 1.61 17.26
N MET A 2 9.34 2.26 16.23
CA MET A 2 8.68 1.59 15.11
C MET A 2 9.72 0.91 14.20
N THR A 3 9.44 -0.33 13.78
CA THR A 3 10.28 -1.08 12.83
C THR A 3 9.83 -0.88 11.39
N GLU A 4 10.67 -1.25 10.43
CA GLU A 4 10.38 -1.22 8.99
C GLU A 4 9.18 -2.11 8.65
N GLY A 5 9.07 -3.28 9.29
CA GLY A 5 7.91 -4.17 9.14
C GLY A 5 6.63 -3.55 9.69
N GLN A 6 6.70 -2.92 10.86
CA GLN A 6 5.56 -2.19 11.41
C GLN A 6 5.14 -1.01 10.54
N LEU A 7 6.08 -0.31 9.90
CA LEU A 7 5.77 0.74 8.92
C LEU A 7 5.15 0.18 7.64
N GLN A 8 5.63 -0.97 7.17
CA GLN A 8 5.07 -1.66 6.01
C GLN A 8 3.61 -2.03 6.24
N ASP A 9 3.32 -2.68 7.37
CA ASP A 9 1.96 -3.12 7.70
C ASP A 9 1.04 -1.90 7.86
N LEU A 10 1.48 -0.87 8.59
CA LEU A 10 0.70 0.37 8.74
C LEU A 10 0.40 1.05 7.39
N LEU A 11 1.37 1.12 6.49
CA LEU A 11 1.18 1.73 5.17
C LEU A 11 0.28 0.88 4.28
N ARG A 12 0.42 -0.46 4.33
CA ARG A 12 -0.48 -1.37 3.60
C ARG A 12 -1.91 -1.18 4.08
N ASP A 13 -2.13 -1.32 5.38
CA ASP A 13 -3.46 -1.26 5.98
C ASP A 13 -4.12 0.09 5.72
N LEU A 14 -3.36 1.20 5.79
CA LEU A 14 -3.86 2.53 5.43
C LEU A 14 -4.29 2.64 3.96
N LEU A 15 -3.48 2.12 3.04
CA LEU A 15 -3.80 2.20 1.61
C LEU A 15 -4.96 1.27 1.24
N GLU A 16 -5.04 0.08 1.85
CA GLU A 16 -6.16 -0.84 1.68
C GLU A 16 -7.47 -0.23 2.21
N GLU A 17 -7.46 0.38 3.40
CA GLU A 17 -8.63 1.08 3.95
C GLU A 17 -9.12 2.17 2.98
N LEU A 18 -8.21 2.99 2.45
CA LEU A 18 -8.54 4.03 1.46
C LEU A 18 -9.08 3.44 0.15
N MET A 19 -8.64 2.25 -0.26
CA MET A 19 -9.20 1.56 -1.43
C MET A 19 -10.63 1.08 -1.16
N PHE A 20 -10.93 0.55 0.04
CA PHE A 20 -12.27 0.10 0.41
C PHE A 20 -13.26 1.25 0.64
N SER A 21 -12.81 2.36 1.25
CA SER A 21 -13.64 3.56 1.45
C SER A 21 -14.15 4.19 0.15
N ARG A 22 -13.56 3.84 -1.01
CA ARG A 22 -14.05 4.29 -2.32
C ARG A 22 -15.45 3.77 -2.64
N ASP A 23 -15.76 2.56 -2.17
CA ASP A 23 -16.98 1.85 -2.50
C ASP A 23 -18.14 2.21 -1.56
N ASP A 24 -17.88 3.02 -0.52
CA ASP A 24 -18.87 3.51 0.45
C ASP A 24 -18.99 5.05 0.39
N ALA A 25 -20.09 5.53 -0.20
CA ALA A 25 -20.34 6.96 -0.39
C ALA A 25 -20.61 7.73 0.93
N ASP A 26 -20.94 7.01 2.01
CA ASP A 26 -21.16 7.60 3.35
C ASP A 26 -19.88 7.57 4.21
N ASP A 27 -18.78 7.03 3.69
CA ASP A 27 -17.49 6.98 4.40
C ASP A 27 -16.85 8.39 4.48
N PRO A 28 -16.49 8.88 5.68
CA PRO A 28 -15.78 10.15 5.84
C PRO A 28 -14.44 10.22 5.08
N LEU A 29 -13.83 9.08 4.74
CA LEU A 29 -12.59 8.97 3.97
C LEU A 29 -12.82 8.92 2.45
N ALA A 30 -14.07 8.90 1.95
CA ALA A 30 -14.37 8.82 0.52
C ALA A 30 -13.64 9.89 -0.32
N HIS A 31 -13.50 11.12 0.21
CA HIS A 31 -12.76 12.21 -0.43
C HIS A 31 -11.24 11.95 -0.59
N LEU A 32 -10.65 11.07 0.23
CA LEU A 32 -9.26 10.63 0.13
C LEU A 32 -9.13 9.37 -0.72
N ALA A 33 -10.18 8.56 -0.81
CA ALA A 33 -10.22 7.34 -1.63
C ALA A 33 -10.02 7.64 -3.12
N GLU A 34 -10.37 8.83 -3.60
CA GLU A 34 -10.03 9.27 -4.97
C GLU A 34 -8.51 9.28 -5.23
N ARG A 35 -7.67 9.41 -4.19
CA ARG A 35 -6.20 9.40 -4.34
C ARG A 35 -5.62 8.01 -4.56
N THR A 36 -6.37 6.96 -4.24
CA THR A 36 -6.02 5.57 -4.55
C THR A 36 -6.73 5.08 -5.81
N ALA A 37 -7.47 5.95 -6.51
CA ALA A 37 -8.08 5.62 -7.79
C ALA A 37 -7.00 5.20 -8.80
N GLY A 38 -7.15 4.00 -9.36
CA GLY A 38 -6.18 3.40 -10.28
C GLY A 38 -5.23 2.40 -9.63
N ILE A 39 -5.26 2.24 -8.29
CA ILE A 39 -4.60 1.12 -7.62
C ILE A 39 -5.54 -0.08 -7.65
N LYS A 40 -5.03 -1.19 -8.18
CA LYS A 40 -5.74 -2.47 -8.28
C LYS A 40 -5.45 -3.37 -7.08
N GLN A 41 -4.19 -3.45 -6.67
CA GLN A 41 -3.76 -4.34 -5.60
C GLN A 41 -2.51 -3.82 -4.91
N ILE A 42 -2.41 -4.08 -3.61
CA ILE A 42 -1.23 -3.84 -2.80
C ILE A 42 -0.79 -5.16 -2.18
N ARG A 43 0.51 -5.43 -2.20
CA ARG A 43 1.13 -6.63 -1.64
C ARG A 43 2.40 -6.25 -0.90
N THR A 44 2.76 -6.98 0.15
CA THR A 44 4.11 -6.84 0.70
C THR A 44 5.14 -7.47 -0.24
N TYR A 45 6.43 -7.14 -0.08
CA TYR A 45 7.50 -7.82 -0.82
C TYR A 45 7.50 -9.35 -0.60
N ASP A 46 7.12 -9.80 0.59
CA ASP A 46 7.01 -11.22 0.93
C ASP A 46 5.85 -11.88 0.17
N ASP A 47 4.67 -11.25 0.17
CA ASP A 47 3.50 -11.71 -0.59
C ASP A 47 3.76 -11.73 -2.10
N ALA A 48 4.57 -10.78 -2.60
CA ALA A 48 5.00 -10.70 -3.99
C ALA A 48 6.19 -11.63 -4.32
N CYS A 49 6.69 -12.41 -3.34
CA CYS A 49 7.81 -13.33 -3.50
C CYS A 49 9.08 -12.66 -4.05
N LEU A 50 9.36 -11.41 -3.67
CA LEU A 50 10.58 -10.72 -4.10
C LEU A 50 11.81 -11.28 -3.38
N LEU A 51 12.90 -11.46 -4.13
CA LEU A 51 14.18 -11.95 -3.60
C LEU A 51 14.98 -10.81 -2.93
N THR A 52 14.44 -10.27 -1.83
CA THR A 52 15.07 -9.22 -1.03
C THR A 52 14.82 -9.43 0.47
N MET A 53 15.69 -8.86 1.31
CA MET A 53 15.46 -8.79 2.77
C MET A 53 14.82 -7.46 3.20
N ASP A 54 14.68 -6.51 2.28
CA ASP A 54 14.06 -5.22 2.55
C ASP A 54 12.56 -5.37 2.84
N LYS A 55 12.01 -4.38 3.55
CA LYS A 55 10.56 -4.24 3.73
C LYS A 55 10.02 -3.24 2.73
N GLY A 56 8.83 -3.50 2.23
CA GLY A 56 8.25 -2.68 1.17
C GLY A 56 6.95 -3.25 0.64
N LEU A 57 6.36 -2.47 -0.27
CA LEU A 57 5.09 -2.77 -0.91
C LEU A 57 5.27 -2.84 -2.43
N VAL A 58 4.54 -3.74 -3.07
CA VAL A 58 4.28 -3.73 -4.51
C VAL A 58 2.88 -3.17 -4.71
N VAL A 59 2.76 -2.16 -5.56
CA VAL A 59 1.50 -1.52 -5.94
C VAL A 59 1.25 -1.84 -7.42
N GLU A 60 0.18 -2.60 -7.68
CA GLU A 60 -0.29 -2.90 -9.03
C GLU A 60 -1.40 -1.91 -9.39
N CYS A 61 -1.28 -1.27 -10.55
CA CYS A 61 -2.26 -0.34 -11.08
C CYS A 61 -3.25 -1.02 -12.04
N ASP A 62 -4.41 -0.41 -12.26
CA ASP A 62 -5.45 -0.92 -13.15
C ASP A 62 -4.99 -1.05 -14.61
N ASP A 63 -3.97 -0.28 -15.01
CA ASP A 63 -3.35 -0.33 -16.34
C ASP A 63 -2.26 -1.42 -16.47
N GLY A 64 -2.02 -2.19 -15.39
CA GLY A 64 -1.00 -3.24 -15.33
C GLY A 64 0.41 -2.73 -15.01
N ALA A 65 0.60 -1.43 -14.76
CA ALA A 65 1.86 -0.94 -14.23
C ALA A 65 2.09 -1.45 -12.80
N GLU A 66 3.33 -1.80 -12.48
CA GLU A 66 3.74 -2.17 -11.12
C GLU A 66 4.80 -1.21 -10.60
N TYR A 67 4.61 -0.74 -9.37
CA TYR A 67 5.57 0.10 -8.64
C TYR A 67 6.01 -0.60 -7.36
N GLN A 68 7.28 -0.40 -6.99
CA GLN A 68 7.82 -0.90 -5.73
C GLN A 68 8.11 0.28 -4.80
N LEU A 69 7.60 0.21 -3.58
CA LEU A 69 7.86 1.17 -2.51
C LEU A 69 8.75 0.50 -1.45
N SER A 70 10.02 0.88 -1.40
CA SER A 70 10.96 0.36 -0.40
C SER A 70 10.93 1.21 0.86
N ILE A 71 10.92 0.56 2.02
CA ILE A 71 10.98 1.21 3.33
C ILE A 71 12.40 1.12 3.86
N VAL A 72 13.03 2.28 3.97
CA VAL A 72 14.41 2.41 4.44
C VAL A 72 14.42 3.29 5.67
N LYS A 73 14.92 2.76 6.79
CA LYS A 73 15.10 3.53 8.01
C LYS A 73 16.25 4.51 7.85
N SER A 74 15.95 5.80 7.97
CA SER A 74 16.98 6.84 8.11
C SER A 74 17.68 6.73 9.47
N ARG A 75 18.94 7.18 9.52
CA ARG A 75 19.79 7.18 10.74
C ARG A 75 19.05 7.66 11.98
#